data_AF-A0A3C0MGC0-F1
#
_entry.id   AF-A0A3C0MGC0-F1
#
_cell.length_a   1.000
_cell.length_b   1.000
_cell.length_c   1.000
_cell.angle_alpha   90.00
_cell.angle_beta   90.00
_cell.angle_gamma   90.00
#
_symmetry.space_group_name_H-M   'P 1'
#
loop_
_entity.id
_entity.type
_entity.pdbx_description
1 polymer ?
#
loop_
_entity_poly.entity_id
_entity_poly.type
_entity_poly.pdbx_seq_one_letter_code
_entity_poly.pdbx_strand_id
1 'polypeptide(L)' 'MKHVTITLDDEDYERAQEYAAALKTDLDVLLKAHLLALTQQDRDRAQLIEEGKQLRTQVSGFRAMDLLSRDELHERKR' A
#
# COMPACT_ATOMS: atom_id res chain seq x y z
N MET A 1 -2.69 -8.78 27.84
CA MET A 1 -1.59 -8.76 26.85
C MET A 1 -1.29 -10.18 26.43
N LYS A 2 -0.86 -10.42 25.19
CA LYS A 2 -0.44 -11.75 24.70
C LYS A 2 1.06 -11.72 24.44
N HIS A 3 1.77 -12.80 24.74
CA HIS A 3 3.19 -12.95 24.45
C HIS A 3 3.36 -13.88 23.25
N VAL A 4 4.35 -13.58 22.41
CA VAL A 4 4.72 -14.39 21.25
C VAL A 4 6.22 -14.67 21.37
N THR A 5 6.58 -15.94 21.28
CA THR A 5 7.98 -16.37 21.17
C THR A 5 8.30 -16.58 19.70
N ILE A 6 9.42 -16.03 19.25
CA ILE A 6 9.89 -16.15 17.87
C ILE A 6 11.27 -16.78 17.94
N THR A 7 11.48 -17.81 17.14
CA THR A 7 12.80 -18.40 16.93
C THR A 7 13.38 -17.77 15.66
N LEU A 8 14.56 -17.17 15.79
CA LEU A 8 15.36 -16.65 14.70
C LEU A 8 16.63 -17.50 14.63
N ASP A 9 17.26 -17.56 13.46
CA ASP A 9 18.65 -18.00 13.41
C ASP A 9 19.56 -16.90 13.98
N ASP A 10 20.81 -17.28 14.26
CA ASP A 10 21.76 -16.38 14.90
C ASP A 10 22.05 -15.16 14.01
N GLU A 11 22.10 -15.33 12.69
CA GLU A 11 22.36 -14.26 11.73
C GLU A 11 21.23 -13.22 11.72
N ASP A 12 19.98 -13.65 11.61
CA ASP A 12 18.81 -12.77 11.63
C ASP A 12 18.66 -12.08 12.99
N TYR A 13 18.96 -12.77 14.09
CA TYR A 13 18.95 -12.17 15.42
C TYR A 13 19.99 -11.06 15.55
N GLU A 14 21.24 -11.31 15.14
CA GLU A 14 22.32 -10.32 15.18
C GLU A 14 21.97 -9.09 14.33
N ARG A 15 21.51 -9.30 13.09
CA ARG A 15 21.11 -8.20 12.19
C ARG A 15 19.96 -7.39 12.76
N ALA A 16 18.98 -8.04 13.36
CA ALA A 16 17.85 -7.36 13.98
C ALA A 16 18.31 -6.53 15.20
N GLN A 17 19.27 -7.05 15.96
CA GLN A 17 19.84 -6.36 17.12
C GLN A 17 20.71 -5.15 16.72
N GLU A 18 21.55 -5.28 15.69
CA GLU A 18 22.33 -4.17 15.13
C GLU A 18 21.41 -3.05 14.64
N TYR A 19 20.33 -3.40 13.94
CA TYR A 19 19.36 -2.43 13.43
C TYR A 19 18.59 -1.73 14.56
N ALA A 20 18.20 -2.47 15.60
CA ALA A 20 17.57 -1.89 16.78
C ALA A 20 18.51 -0.93 17.52
N ALA A 21 19.79 -1.31 17.68
CA ALA A 21 20.82 -0.47 18.29
C ALA A 21 21.06 0.82 17.50
N ALA A 22 21.13 0.75 16.16
CA ALA A 22 21.27 1.92 15.30
C ALA A 22 20.13 2.93 15.49
N LEU A 23 18.92 2.44 15.74
CA LEU A 23 17.73 3.25 16.00
C LEU A 23 17.55 3.63 17.48
N LYS A 24 18.45 3.20 18.38
CA LYS A 24 18.37 3.39 19.84
C LYS A 24 17.04 2.90 20.44
N THR A 25 16.55 1.77 19.95
CA THR A 25 15.30 1.13 20.39
C THR A 25 15.57 -0.31 20.73
N ASP A 26 14.71 -0.89 21.56
CA ASP A 26 14.71 -2.32 21.82
C ASP A 26 14.10 -3.10 20.66
N LEU A 27 14.51 -4.36 20.52
CA LEU A 27 14.07 -5.25 19.44
C LEU A 27 12.56 -5.53 19.50
N ASP A 28 11.98 -5.60 20.70
CA ASP A 28 10.54 -5.85 20.87
C ASP A 28 9.69 -4.64 20.42
N VAL A 29 10.16 -3.42 20.69
CA VAL A 29 9.54 -2.17 20.23
C VAL A 29 9.62 -2.08 18.71
N LEU A 30 10.79 -2.41 18.15
CA LEU A 30 11.01 -2.45 16.70
C LEU A 30 10.08 -3.45 16.01
N LEU A 31 9.96 -4.66 16.55
CA LEU A 31 9.08 -5.69 16.03
C LEU A 31 7.60 -5.26 16.09
N LYS A 32 7.15 -4.66 17.20
CA LYS A 32 5.79 -4.12 17.32
C LYS A 32 5.49 -3.06 16.26
N ALA A 33 6.43 -2.13 16.07
CA ALA A 33 6.30 -1.09 15.06
C ALA A 33 6.24 -1.68 13.64
N HIS A 34 7.08 -2.67 13.35
CA HIS A 34 7.11 -3.34 12.05
C HIS A 34 5.81 -4.12 11.77
N LEU A 35 5.30 -4.87 12.74
CA LEU A 35 4.01 -5.56 12.62
C LEU A 35 2.86 -4.58 12.39
N LEU A 36 2.86 -3.44 13.08
CA LEU A 36 1.85 -2.41 12.86
C LEU A 36 1.92 -1.85 11.43
N ALA A 37 3.13 -1.53 10.95
CA ALA A 37 3.35 -1.03 9.60
C ALA A 37 2.88 -2.04 8.52
N LEU A 38 3.15 -3.33 8.70
CA LEU A 38 2.65 -4.38 7.79
C LEU A 38 1.12 -4.39 7.73
N THR A 39 0.46 -4.32 8.89
CA THR A 39 -1.02 -4.29 8.92
C THR A 39 -1.61 -3.02 8.32
N GLN A 40 -0.91 -1.89 8.39
CA GLN A 40 -1.32 -0.65 7.74
C GLN A 40 -1.16 -0.76 6.22
N GLN A 41 -0.01 -1.24 5.76
CA GLN A 41 0.25 -1.43 4.34
C GLN A 41 -0.76 -2.38 3.68
N ASP A 42 -1.13 -3.47 4.36
CA ASP A 42 -2.15 -4.40 3.87
C ASP A 42 -3.53 -3.76 3.79
N ARG A 43 -3.89 -2.90 4.75
CA ARG A 43 -5.15 -2.13 4.73
C ARG A 43 -5.17 -1.11 3.60
N ASP A 44 -4.09 -0.35 3.44
CA ASP A 44 -3.98 0.67 2.40
C ASP A 44 -4.06 0.02 1.02
N ARG A 45 -3.37 -1.12 0.84
CA ARG A 45 -3.45 -1.92 -0.40
C ARG A 45 -4.88 -2.42 -0.65
N ALA A 46 -5.55 -2.95 0.36
CA ALA A 46 -6.93 -3.41 0.23
C ALA A 46 -7.89 -2.26 -0.12
N GLN A 47 -7.71 -1.09 0.49
CA GLN A 47 -8.47 0.12 0.21
C GLN A 47 -8.26 0.57 -1.25
N LEU A 48 -7.01 0.66 -1.72
CA LEU A 48 -6.70 1.04 -3.10
C LEU A 48 -7.32 0.08 -4.14
N ILE A 49 -7.34 -1.23 -3.84
CA ILE A 49 -7.99 -2.22 -4.70
C ILE A 49 -9.50 -1.95 -4.78
N GLU A 50 -10.13 -1.63 -3.66
CA GLU A 50 -11.56 -1.36 -3.59
C GLU A 50 -11.93 -0.03 -4.28
N GLU A 51 -11.18 1.04 -4.03
CA GLU A 51 -11.33 2.32 -4.74
C GLU A 51 -11.17 2.13 -6.25
N GLY A 52 -10.18 1.35 -6.69
CA GLY A 52 -9.98 1.03 -8.10
C GLY A 52 -11.14 0.23 -8.72
N LYS A 53 -11.79 -0.65 -7.96
CA LYS A 53 -13.02 -1.33 -8.42
C LYS A 53 -14.17 -0.34 -8.57
N GLN A 54 -14.38 0.52 -7.58
CA GLN A 54 -15.43 1.54 -7.62
C GLN A 54 -15.25 2.49 -8.80
N LEU A 55 -14.03 2.97 -9.04
CA LEU A 55 -13.69 3.79 -10.20
C LEU A 55 -14.02 3.08 -11.52
N ARG A 56 -13.63 1.80 -11.68
CA ARG A 56 -13.96 1.03 -12.87
C ARG A 56 -15.46 0.80 -13.04
N THR A 57 -16.21 0.61 -11.96
CA THR A 57 -17.67 0.49 -11.99
C THR A 57 -18.35 1.82 -12.35
N GLN A 58 -17.78 2.96 -11.95
CA GLN A 58 -18.27 4.29 -12.33
C GLN A 58 -18.07 4.59 -13.82
N VAL A 59 -17.08 3.97 -14.46
CA VAL A 59 -16.90 4.02 -15.92
C VAL A 59 -17.96 3.13 -16.58
N SER A 60 -19.18 3.66 -16.72
CA SER A 60 -20.31 2.98 -17.37
C SER A 60 -20.25 3.02 -18.91
N GLY A 61 -19.33 3.79 -19.48
CA GLY A 61 -19.04 3.79 -20.91
C GLY A 61 -17.89 4.72 -21.25
N PHE A 62 -16.85 4.19 -21.88
CA PHE A 62 -15.79 4.99 -22.47
C PHE A 62 -16.21 5.40 -23.88
N ARG A 63 -16.47 6.68 -24.11
CA ARG A 63 -16.69 7.22 -25.46
C ARG A 63 -15.49 8.05 -25.84
N ALA A 64 -14.75 7.63 -26.86
CA ALA A 64 -13.59 8.37 -27.36
C ALA A 64 -13.89 9.82 -27.76
N MET A 65 -15.17 10.14 -28.02
CA MET A 65 -15.63 11.51 -28.28
C MET A 65 -15.66 12.42 -27.04
N ASP A 66 -15.62 11.88 -25.82
CA ASP A 66 -15.58 12.67 -24.58
C ASP A 66 -14.17 13.23 -24.29
N LEU A 67 -13.15 12.71 -24.99
CA LEU A 67 -11.77 13.20 -24.99
C LEU A 67 -11.50 14.24 -26.08
N LEU A 68 -12.43 14.43 -27.00
CA LEU A 68 -12.29 15.45 -28.04
C LEU A 68 -12.57 16.82 -27.42
N SER A 69 -11.70 17.77 -27.70
CA SER A 69 -11.97 19.18 -27.44
C SER A 69 -13.22 19.62 -28.22
N ARG A 70 -13.85 20.71 -27.77
CA ARG A 70 -15.07 21.23 -28.39
C ARG A 70 -14.89 21.45 -29.91
N ASP A 71 -13.70 21.90 -30.31
CA ASP A 71 -13.40 22.25 -31.69
C ASP A 71 -13.24 20.98 -32.57
N GLU A 72 -12.57 19.93 -32.06
CA GLU A 72 -12.45 18.63 -32.75
C GLU A 72 -13.81 17.92 -32.92
N LEU A 73 -14.72 18.09 -31.95
CA LEU A 73 -16.07 17.54 -32.04
C LEU A 73 -16.91 18.24 -33.12
N HIS A 74 -16.68 19.53 -33.35
CA HIS A 74 -17.34 20.31 -34.39
C HIS A 74 -16.88 19.96 -35.80
N GLU A 75 -15.60 19.65 -35.99
CA GLU A 75 -15.06 19.23 -37.30
C GLU A 75 -15.59 17.86 -37.74
N ARG A 76 -15.79 16.93 -36.81
CA ARG A 76 -16.28 15.57 -37.13
C ARG A 76 -17.75 15.52 -37.59
N LYS A 77 -18.54 16.57 -37.34
CA LYS A 77 -19.96 16.64 -37.72
C LYS A 77 -20.21 17.29 -39.09
N ARG A 78 -19.16 17.73 -39.79
CA ARG A 78 -19.26 18.21 -41.18
C ARG A 78 -19.04 17.10 -42.19
#